data_AF-A0A7W9HF27-F1
#
_entry.id   AF-A0A7W9HF27-F1
#
_cell.length_a   1.000
_cell.length_b   1.000
_cell.length_c   1.000
_cell.angle_alpha   90.00
_cell.angle_beta   90.00
_cell.angle_gamma   90.00
#
_symmetry.space_group_name_H-M   'P 1'
#
loop_
_entity.id
_entity.type
_entity.pdbx_description
1 polymer ?
#
loop_
_entity_poly.entity_id
_entity_poly.type
_entity_poly.pdbx_seq_one_letter_code
_entity_poly.pdbx_strand_id
1 'polypeptide(L)'
;MNVDASRRLLDAVKARDEAGVEQSLALGADPNASFGRTQGSALAFSAGNGDLSIVRRLLEGGADIGTSDPYILSPLRRAIKECHLEVTRLLLEQGAIDWEPAGRTDVLVDAMSAVRHMPQVPALQIMRMVLAHGARPRHASSASLVDAVALRMAPAVLRIFVEAGDDPNQRRGDGTPVLVLAARRGDSAAVDLLLQAGADVDAVDAKGRTALMHAVERDEQDVVSVLLLAGADIDKVSGDGVTAKQLAKGWQRKRIQILLGERVVGLDDVPIPRSVMGIRSTGYRLAGDTGTFERWALVLQHAVEDLGSQEWEAHTGRSVDCAVDLVRRLRDEPQPVSNASWRELDVTADEISILTAALLELAYGSPGALPIGDSRDEILDMHEELGRRIK
;
A
#
# COMPACT_ATOMS: atom_id res chain seq x y z
N MET A 1 45.06 21.28 12.34
CA MET A 1 44.45 19.99 12.73
C MET A 1 45.24 19.41 13.88
N ASN A 2 44.56 19.13 15.00
CA ASN A 2 45.17 18.57 16.20
C ASN A 2 44.88 17.06 16.28
N VAL A 3 45.88 16.22 15.95
CA VAL A 3 45.73 14.76 15.85
C VAL A 3 45.26 14.14 17.18
N ASP A 4 45.70 14.67 18.31
CA ASP A 4 45.27 14.19 19.63
C ASP A 4 43.83 14.60 19.94
N ALA A 5 43.40 15.79 19.50
CA ALA A 5 42.00 16.20 19.59
C ALA A 5 41.10 15.33 18.71
N SER A 6 41.53 14.96 17.49
CA SER A 6 40.78 14.03 16.64
C SER A 6 40.67 12.63 17.23
N ARG A 7 41.70 12.13 17.95
CA ARG A 7 41.60 10.86 18.67
C ARG A 7 40.57 10.94 19.81
N ARG A 8 40.61 12.02 20.60
CA ARG A 8 39.63 12.28 21.66
C ARG A 8 38.20 12.40 21.13
N LEU A 9 38.02 13.04 19.97
CA LEU A 9 36.73 13.12 19.28
C LEU A 9 36.19 11.71 19.00
N LEU A 10 37.00 10.83 18.39
CA LEU A 10 36.60 9.47 18.08
C LEU A 10 36.29 8.63 19.34
N ASP A 11 37.06 8.82 20.42
CA ASP A 11 36.79 8.14 21.69
C ASP A 11 35.49 8.64 22.34
N ALA A 12 35.22 9.95 22.31
CA ALA A 12 33.97 10.54 22.79
C ALA A 12 32.76 10.06 21.97
N VAL A 13 32.88 9.98 20.64
CA VAL A 13 31.84 9.41 19.76
C VAL A 13 31.55 7.96 20.12
N LYS A 14 32.58 7.12 20.32
CA LYS A 14 32.42 5.72 20.74
C LYS A 14 31.74 5.60 22.11
N ALA A 15 32.06 6.51 23.02
CA ALA A 15 31.47 6.57 24.35
C ALA A 15 30.06 7.18 24.38
N ARG A 16 29.56 7.68 23.24
CA ARG A 16 28.31 8.46 23.12
C ARG A 16 28.29 9.69 24.05
N ASP A 17 29.46 10.31 24.23
CA ASP A 17 29.66 11.49 25.08
C ASP A 17 29.54 12.78 24.24
N GLU A 18 28.36 13.40 24.25
CA GLU A 18 28.11 14.66 23.54
C GLU A 18 29.04 15.79 24.00
N ALA A 19 29.25 15.93 25.31
CA ALA A 19 30.09 16.99 25.86
C ALA A 19 31.56 16.81 25.48
N GLY A 20 32.04 15.57 25.49
CA GLY A 20 33.38 15.22 25.00
C GLY A 20 33.56 15.49 23.51
N VAL A 21 32.52 15.28 22.70
CA VAL A 21 32.52 15.63 21.26
C VAL A 21 32.62 17.15 21.08
N GLU A 22 31.76 17.92 21.75
CA GLU A 22 31.76 19.38 21.68
C GLU A 22 33.11 19.97 22.12
N GLN A 23 33.65 19.50 23.24
CA GLN A 23 34.96 19.92 23.72
C GLN A 23 36.08 19.59 22.73
N SER A 24 36.05 18.40 22.12
CA SER A 24 37.07 17.99 21.16
C SER A 24 37.04 18.86 19.90
N LEU A 25 35.84 19.18 19.38
CA LEU A 25 35.66 20.10 18.24
C LEU A 25 36.15 21.51 18.59
N ALA A 26 35.84 22.02 19.78
CA ALA A 26 36.32 23.32 20.26
C ALA A 26 37.86 23.38 20.37
N LEU A 27 38.53 22.25 20.62
CA LEU A 27 39.99 22.12 20.64
C LEU A 27 40.63 21.95 19.24
N GLY A 28 39.84 22.06 18.17
CA GLY A 28 40.31 21.94 16.79
C GLY A 28 40.53 20.50 16.33
N ALA A 29 39.75 19.55 16.87
CA ALA A 29 39.61 18.23 16.28
C ALA A 29 39.08 18.35 14.85
N ASP A 30 39.54 17.44 13.98
CA ASP A 30 39.01 17.32 12.63
C ASP A 30 37.59 16.69 12.69
N PRO A 31 36.52 17.40 12.30
CA PRO A 31 35.15 16.87 12.31
C PRO A 31 34.98 15.67 11.35
N ASN A 32 35.88 15.53 10.36
CA ASN A 32 35.90 14.45 9.39
C ASN A 32 36.78 13.26 9.81
N ALA A 33 37.20 13.21 11.07
CA ALA A 33 37.90 12.06 11.63
C ALA A 33 37.12 10.75 11.37
N SER A 34 37.86 9.68 11.06
CA SER A 34 37.28 8.41 10.62
C SER A 34 37.74 7.24 11.48
N PHE A 35 36.83 6.30 11.70
CA PHE A 35 37.09 4.99 12.31
C PHE A 35 37.68 3.96 11.32
N GLY A 36 38.14 4.45 10.15
CA GLY A 36 38.66 3.63 9.06
C GLY A 36 37.59 3.21 8.06
N ARG A 37 38.00 2.44 7.05
CA ARG A 37 37.16 2.11 5.88
C ARG A 37 35.86 1.37 6.22
N THR A 38 35.84 0.54 7.26
CA THR A 38 34.67 -0.27 7.61
C THR A 38 33.64 0.51 8.40
N GLN A 39 34.08 1.35 9.33
CA GLN A 39 33.21 2.10 10.23
C GLN A 39 32.89 3.51 9.72
N GLY A 40 33.63 4.03 8.75
CA GLY A 40 33.34 5.32 8.10
C GLY A 40 33.80 6.53 8.91
N SER A 41 33.28 7.71 8.58
CA SER A 41 33.50 8.94 9.35
C SER A 41 32.86 8.84 10.73
N ALA A 42 33.28 9.71 11.66
CA ALA A 42 32.63 9.90 12.95
C ALA A 42 31.12 10.14 12.76
N LEU A 43 30.75 10.97 11.79
CA LEU A 43 29.37 11.26 11.44
C LEU A 43 28.61 10.01 10.99
N ALA A 44 29.19 9.21 10.09
CA ALA A 44 28.55 7.98 9.63
C ALA A 44 28.37 6.97 10.77
N PHE A 45 29.37 6.82 11.64
CA PHE A 45 29.28 5.94 12.80
C PHE A 45 28.18 6.37 13.77
N SER A 46 28.13 7.65 14.16
CA SER A 46 27.06 8.20 15.02
C SER A 46 25.68 8.07 14.38
N ALA A 47 25.59 8.27 13.06
CA ALA A 47 24.34 8.13 12.33
C ALA A 47 23.79 6.69 12.37
N GLY A 48 24.68 5.69 12.23
CA GLY A 48 24.33 4.27 12.37
C GLY A 48 24.04 3.80 13.79
N ASN A 49 24.36 4.62 14.80
CA ASN A 49 24.05 4.33 16.21
C ASN A 49 22.77 5.04 16.69
N GLY A 50 22.22 5.94 15.88
CA GLY A 50 21.06 6.75 16.22
C GLY A 50 21.38 7.93 17.16
N ASP A 51 22.65 8.32 17.29
CA ASP A 51 23.10 9.34 18.25
C ASP A 51 22.80 10.76 17.75
N LEU A 52 21.53 11.16 17.75
CA LEU A 52 21.03 12.40 17.14
C LEU A 52 21.78 13.66 17.59
N SER A 53 22.04 13.81 18.89
CA SER A 53 22.77 14.98 19.41
C SER A 53 24.19 15.04 18.88
N ILE A 54 24.91 13.90 18.83
CA ILE A 54 26.27 13.84 18.32
C ILE A 54 26.30 14.12 16.82
N VAL A 55 25.34 13.57 16.06
CA VAL A 55 25.19 13.89 14.63
C VAL A 55 25.04 15.39 14.42
N ARG A 56 24.18 16.05 15.21
CA ARG A 56 23.99 17.50 15.14
C ARG A 56 25.29 18.26 15.45
N ARG A 57 26.00 17.91 16.53
CA ARG A 57 27.29 18.54 16.89
C ARG A 57 28.35 18.38 15.82
N LEU A 58 28.46 17.19 15.23
CA LEU A 58 29.41 16.94 14.15
C LEU A 58 29.10 17.79 12.91
N LEU A 59 27.82 17.90 12.52
CA LEU A 59 27.40 18.77 11.41
C LEU A 59 27.66 20.25 11.71
N GLU A 60 27.33 20.73 12.92
CA GLU A 60 27.66 22.09 13.39
C GLU A 60 29.17 22.37 13.38
N GLY A 61 29.97 21.33 13.67
CA GLY A 61 31.43 21.35 13.60
C GLY A 61 32.01 21.28 12.18
N GLY A 62 31.18 21.15 11.14
CA GLY A 62 31.61 21.11 9.74
C GLY A 62 31.96 19.71 9.22
N ALA A 63 31.39 18.65 9.77
CA ALA A 63 31.53 17.30 9.22
C ALA A 63 30.86 17.18 7.84
N ASP A 64 31.52 16.48 6.93
CA ASP A 64 31.04 16.20 5.58
C ASP A 64 29.79 15.32 5.65
N ILE A 65 28.68 15.82 5.11
CA ILE A 65 27.36 15.17 5.20
C ILE A 65 27.25 13.86 4.40
N GLY A 66 28.10 13.70 3.38
CA GLY A 66 28.11 12.55 2.48
C GLY A 66 29.48 11.87 2.41
N THR A 67 29.69 11.10 1.33
CA THR A 67 30.99 10.49 1.05
C THR A 67 31.23 10.42 -0.45
N SER A 68 32.47 10.60 -0.89
CA SER A 68 32.84 10.42 -2.29
C SER A 68 33.13 8.97 -2.67
N ASP A 69 33.28 8.06 -1.70
CA ASP A 69 33.61 6.65 -1.94
C ASP A 69 32.33 5.80 -2.03
N PRO A 70 31.99 5.20 -3.18
CA PRO A 70 30.77 4.41 -3.35
C PRO A 70 30.74 3.12 -2.54
N TYR A 71 31.87 2.67 -1.99
CA TYR A 71 31.97 1.48 -1.14
C TYR A 71 31.81 1.78 0.35
N ILE A 72 31.90 3.06 0.75
CA ILE A 72 31.68 3.48 2.13
C ILE A 72 30.21 3.89 2.26
N LEU A 73 29.54 3.39 3.30
CA LEU A 73 28.19 3.86 3.61
C LEU A 73 28.27 5.32 4.09
N SER A 74 27.55 6.20 3.40
CA SER A 74 27.33 7.57 3.85
C SER A 74 26.61 7.58 5.21
N PRO A 75 26.64 8.72 5.94
CA PRO A 75 25.83 8.88 7.14
C PRO A 75 24.34 8.59 6.91
N LEU A 76 23.77 9.08 5.81
CA LEU A 76 22.35 8.88 5.48
C LEU A 76 22.04 7.40 5.25
N ARG A 77 22.80 6.73 4.39
CA ARG A 77 22.58 5.31 4.08
C ARG A 77 22.74 4.42 5.31
N ARG A 78 23.67 4.77 6.21
CA ARG A 78 23.84 4.02 7.46
C ARG A 78 22.68 4.24 8.44
N ALA A 79 22.20 5.48 8.60
CA ALA A 79 21.01 5.75 9.41
C ALA A 79 19.77 5.00 8.90
N ILE A 80 19.60 4.92 7.57
CA ILE A 80 18.49 4.19 6.93
C ILE A 80 18.61 2.69 7.18
N LYS A 81 19.79 2.12 6.96
CA LYS A 81 20.02 0.67 7.12
C LYS A 81 19.75 0.19 8.54
N GLU A 82 20.08 1.02 9.52
CA GLU A 82 19.85 0.75 10.95
C GLU A 82 18.50 1.33 11.46
N CYS A 83 17.64 1.82 10.55
CA CYS A 83 16.28 2.32 10.83
C CYS A 83 16.19 3.49 11.82
N HIS A 84 17.18 4.39 11.85
CA HIS A 84 17.17 5.57 12.74
C HIS A 84 16.42 6.75 12.10
N LEU A 85 15.11 6.83 12.36
CA LEU A 85 14.19 7.81 11.77
C LEU A 85 14.62 9.27 11.97
N GLU A 86 14.89 9.68 13.22
CA GLU A 86 15.18 11.09 13.54
C GLU A 86 16.53 11.56 12.97
N VAL A 87 17.53 10.67 12.99
CA VAL A 87 18.81 10.92 12.32
C VAL A 87 18.63 11.02 10.81
N THR A 88 17.82 10.13 10.23
CA THR A 88 17.50 10.15 8.80
C THR A 88 16.81 11.47 8.44
N ARG A 89 15.84 11.93 9.25
CA ARG A 89 15.16 13.22 9.05
C ARG A 89 16.15 14.38 9.02
N LEU A 90 17.01 14.47 10.04
CA LEU A 90 18.00 15.53 10.14
C LEU A 90 18.93 15.55 8.92
N LEU A 91 19.43 14.39 8.49
CA LEU A 91 20.34 14.31 7.34
C LEU A 91 19.64 14.70 6.03
N LEU A 92 18.38 14.30 5.84
CA LEU A 92 17.58 14.67 4.67
C LEU A 92 17.29 16.18 4.62
N GLU A 93 16.94 16.80 5.76
CA GLU A 93 16.72 18.25 5.88
C GLU A 93 17.99 19.06 5.54
N GLN A 94 19.17 18.48 5.76
CA GLN A 94 20.46 19.08 5.42
C GLN A 94 20.91 18.75 3.98
N GLY A 95 20.07 18.10 3.16
CA GLY A 95 20.37 17.82 1.76
C GLY A 95 21.30 16.63 1.52
N ALA A 96 21.40 15.68 2.45
CA ALA A 96 22.33 14.54 2.33
C ALA A 96 22.16 13.70 1.04
N ILE A 97 20.95 13.66 0.45
CA ILE A 97 20.69 12.93 -0.80
C ILE A 97 21.58 13.40 -1.95
N ASP A 98 21.85 14.71 -2.05
CA ASP A 98 22.62 15.29 -3.16
C ASP A 98 24.11 14.88 -3.12
N TRP A 99 24.56 14.37 -1.98
CA TRP A 99 25.95 13.98 -1.73
C TRP A 99 26.17 12.46 -1.81
N GLU A 100 25.17 11.71 -2.25
CA GLU A 100 25.27 10.26 -2.37
C GLU A 100 26.07 9.84 -3.61
N PRO A 101 27.16 9.05 -3.44
CA PRO A 101 28.03 8.71 -4.55
C PRO A 101 27.30 7.84 -5.57
N ALA A 102 27.65 8.01 -6.84
CA ALA A 102 27.20 7.10 -7.90
C ALA A 102 27.76 5.70 -7.65
N GLY A 103 26.89 4.78 -7.24
CA GLY A 103 27.27 3.41 -6.88
C GLY A 103 26.18 2.41 -7.25
N ARG A 104 26.49 1.12 -7.05
CA ARG A 104 25.58 0.00 -7.37
C ARG A 104 24.33 -0.03 -6.48
N THR A 105 24.43 0.48 -5.26
CA THR A 105 23.34 0.55 -4.29
C THR A 105 23.04 2.01 -4.00
N ASP A 106 21.78 2.40 -4.10
CA ASP A 106 21.30 3.74 -3.77
C ASP A 106 20.48 3.75 -2.46
N VAL A 107 20.15 4.95 -2.00
CA VAL A 107 19.37 5.21 -0.79
C VAL A 107 18.03 4.47 -0.77
N LEU A 108 17.38 4.36 -1.93
CA LEU A 108 16.07 3.74 -2.04
C LEU A 108 16.16 2.21 -1.93
N VAL A 109 17.20 1.61 -2.50
CA VAL A 109 17.51 0.17 -2.31
C VAL A 109 17.79 -0.14 -0.84
N ASP A 110 18.54 0.70 -0.13
CA ASP A 110 18.79 0.51 1.29
C ASP A 110 17.50 0.65 2.12
N ALA A 111 16.63 1.62 1.80
CA ALA A 111 15.33 1.76 2.46
C ALA A 111 14.41 0.55 2.22
N MET A 112 14.34 0.04 0.98
CA MET A 112 13.59 -1.18 0.67
C MET A 112 14.14 -2.41 1.40
N SER A 113 15.47 -2.52 1.48
CA SER A 113 16.15 -3.57 2.23
C SER A 113 15.83 -3.50 3.72
N ALA A 114 15.83 -2.29 4.30
CA ALA A 114 15.45 -2.05 5.69
C ALA A 114 14.01 -2.51 5.97
N VAL A 115 13.04 -2.14 5.13
CA VAL A 115 11.65 -2.59 5.27
C VAL A 115 11.51 -4.11 5.18
N ARG A 116 12.28 -4.76 4.29
CA ARG A 116 12.22 -6.23 4.14
C ARG A 116 12.75 -6.98 5.36
N HIS A 117 13.87 -6.53 5.91
CA HIS A 117 14.53 -7.22 7.02
C HIS A 117 13.98 -6.80 8.38
N MET A 118 13.43 -5.59 8.48
CA MET A 118 12.89 -4.98 9.70
C MET A 118 11.56 -4.28 9.38
N PRO A 119 10.45 -5.03 9.23
CA PRO A 119 9.14 -4.48 8.88
C PRO A 119 8.52 -3.73 10.06
N GLN A 120 8.99 -2.50 10.28
CA GLN A 120 8.54 -1.62 11.36
C GLN A 120 8.02 -0.30 10.78
N VAL A 121 7.15 0.38 11.55
CA VAL A 121 6.60 1.70 11.17
C VAL A 121 7.70 2.71 10.80
N PRO A 122 8.84 2.81 11.54
CA PRO A 122 9.92 3.73 11.17
C PRO A 122 10.52 3.46 9.78
N ALA A 123 10.62 2.20 9.35
CA ALA A 123 11.19 1.87 8.04
C ALA A 123 10.30 2.37 6.89
N LEU A 124 8.98 2.26 7.03
CA LEU A 124 8.01 2.82 6.08
C LEU A 124 8.04 4.36 6.08
N GLN A 125 8.18 4.98 7.24
CA GLN A 125 8.31 6.44 7.35
C GLN A 125 9.61 6.95 6.71
N ILE A 126 10.74 6.27 6.95
CA ILE A 126 12.01 6.54 6.28
C ILE A 126 11.83 6.46 4.77
N MET A 127 11.19 5.41 4.26
CA MET A 127 10.94 5.23 2.83
C MET A 127 10.14 6.39 2.22
N ARG A 128 9.07 6.85 2.90
CA ARG A 128 8.30 8.03 2.49
C ARG A 128 9.16 9.29 2.47
N MET A 129 9.98 9.48 3.51
CA MET A 129 10.84 10.66 3.64
C MET A 129 11.89 10.73 2.54
N VAL A 130 12.59 9.63 2.23
CA VAL A 130 13.60 9.64 1.16
C VAL A 130 12.97 9.92 -0.20
N LEU A 131 11.79 9.35 -0.50
CA LEU A 131 11.06 9.63 -1.74
C LEU A 131 10.61 11.09 -1.85
N ALA A 132 10.13 11.67 -0.74
CA ALA A 132 9.73 13.07 -0.64
C ALA A 132 10.91 14.04 -0.85
N HIS A 133 12.11 13.65 -0.44
CA HIS A 133 13.35 14.40 -0.68
C HIS A 133 14.02 14.07 -2.03
N GLY A 134 13.28 13.47 -2.96
CA GLY A 134 13.75 13.26 -4.33
C GLY A 134 14.62 12.04 -4.55
N ALA A 135 14.70 11.09 -3.59
CA ALA A 135 15.31 9.80 -3.87
C ALA A 135 14.55 9.13 -5.04
N ARG A 136 15.29 8.76 -6.08
CA ARG A 136 14.78 8.03 -7.24
C ARG A 136 15.73 6.86 -7.53
N PRO A 137 15.24 5.78 -8.14
CA PRO A 137 16.11 4.68 -8.53
C PRO A 137 17.18 5.16 -9.50
N ARG A 138 18.45 4.78 -9.27
CA ARG A 138 19.57 5.29 -10.08
C ARG A 138 19.58 4.78 -11.53
N HIS A 139 19.01 3.60 -11.80
CA HIS A 139 19.03 2.99 -13.13
C HIS A 139 17.62 3.00 -13.74
N ALA A 140 17.50 3.43 -15.00
CA ALA A 140 16.22 3.39 -15.74
C ALA A 140 15.61 1.98 -15.84
N SER A 141 16.42 0.93 -15.62
CA SER A 141 15.98 -0.47 -15.56
C SER A 141 15.51 -0.94 -14.18
N SER A 142 15.86 -0.21 -13.11
CA SER A 142 15.40 -0.47 -11.73
C SER A 142 14.23 0.45 -11.45
N ALA A 143 13.08 0.21 -12.07
CA ALA A 143 11.90 1.02 -11.79
C ALA A 143 11.37 0.58 -10.41
N SER A 144 11.22 1.54 -9.49
CA SER A 144 10.99 1.29 -8.05
C SER A 144 9.82 0.37 -7.77
N LEU A 145 8.69 0.59 -8.46
CA LEU A 145 7.50 -0.22 -8.34
C LEU A 145 7.69 -1.63 -8.94
N VAL A 146 8.42 -1.75 -10.07
CA VAL A 146 8.76 -3.06 -10.66
C VAL A 146 9.61 -3.89 -9.71
N ASP A 147 10.61 -3.28 -9.07
CA ASP A 147 11.48 -3.97 -8.11
C ASP A 147 10.70 -4.38 -6.84
N ALA A 148 9.81 -3.53 -6.34
CA ALA A 148 8.95 -3.86 -5.19
C ALA A 148 8.07 -5.09 -5.48
N VAL A 149 7.43 -5.14 -6.66
CA VAL A 149 6.63 -6.29 -7.10
C VAL A 149 7.51 -7.52 -7.35
N ALA A 150 8.65 -7.35 -8.00
CA ALA A 150 9.60 -8.44 -8.25
C ALA A 150 10.10 -9.08 -6.95
N LEU A 151 10.21 -8.30 -5.88
CA LEU A 151 10.68 -8.73 -4.59
C LEU A 151 9.54 -9.16 -3.64
N ARG A 152 8.29 -9.15 -4.10
CA ARG A 152 7.07 -9.44 -3.31
C ARG A 152 7.03 -8.64 -2.01
N MET A 153 7.32 -7.34 -2.11
CA MET A 153 7.24 -6.45 -0.95
C MET A 153 5.79 -6.29 -0.51
N ALA A 154 5.60 -5.94 0.77
CA ALA A 154 4.27 -5.76 1.34
C ALA A 154 3.46 -4.70 0.56
N PRO A 155 2.13 -4.83 0.46
CA PRO A 155 1.29 -3.86 -0.27
C PRO A 155 1.50 -2.41 0.17
N ALA A 156 1.82 -2.16 1.43
CA ALA A 156 2.14 -0.82 1.94
C ALA A 156 3.32 -0.16 1.19
N VAL A 157 4.32 -0.93 0.77
CA VAL A 157 5.49 -0.44 0.02
C VAL A 157 5.08 -0.05 -1.40
N LEU A 158 4.22 -0.83 -2.03
CA LEU A 158 3.68 -0.52 -3.35
C LEU A 158 2.83 0.75 -3.30
N ARG A 159 2.00 0.92 -2.26
CA ARG A 159 1.21 2.15 -2.03
C ARG A 159 2.12 3.37 -1.91
N ILE A 160 3.20 3.26 -1.14
CA ILE A 160 4.19 4.34 -0.98
C ILE A 160 4.77 4.77 -2.33
N PHE A 161 5.12 3.82 -3.22
CA PHE A 161 5.64 4.15 -4.53
C PHE A 161 4.61 4.85 -5.42
N VAL A 162 3.38 4.31 -5.49
CA VAL A 162 2.28 4.93 -6.25
C VAL A 162 1.97 6.34 -5.73
N GLU A 163 1.88 6.53 -4.41
CA GLU A 163 1.67 7.83 -3.78
C GLU A 163 2.81 8.82 -4.04
N ALA A 164 4.03 8.32 -4.22
CA ALA A 164 5.19 9.13 -4.62
C ALA A 164 5.22 9.47 -6.12
N GLY A 165 4.22 9.02 -6.90
CA GLY A 165 4.06 9.33 -8.31
C GLY A 165 4.68 8.32 -9.27
N ASP A 166 5.02 7.11 -8.81
CA ASP A 166 5.45 6.04 -9.73
C ASP A 166 4.31 5.66 -10.68
N ASP A 167 4.64 5.57 -11.98
CA ASP A 167 3.68 5.12 -13.01
C ASP A 167 3.25 3.65 -12.77
N PRO A 168 1.96 3.36 -12.56
CA PRO A 168 1.45 1.99 -12.39
C PRO A 168 1.58 1.14 -13.66
N ASN A 169 1.92 1.73 -14.80
CA ASN A 169 2.15 1.06 -16.08
C ASN A 169 3.63 0.81 -16.39
N GLN A 170 4.51 0.96 -15.39
CA GLN A 170 5.92 0.66 -15.53
C GLN A 170 6.16 -0.72 -16.15
N ARG A 171 7.22 -0.80 -16.95
CA ARG A 171 7.69 -2.02 -17.58
C ARG A 171 9.07 -2.37 -17.06
N ARG A 172 9.30 -3.67 -16.83
CA ARG A 172 10.64 -4.20 -16.57
C ARG A 172 11.51 -4.03 -17.82
N GLY A 173 12.84 -4.13 -17.67
CA GLY A 173 13.79 -4.02 -18.78
C GLY A 173 13.58 -4.98 -19.96
N ASP A 174 12.83 -6.07 -19.78
CA ASP A 174 12.42 -6.99 -20.85
C ASP A 174 11.07 -6.63 -21.50
N GLY A 175 10.52 -5.45 -21.18
CA GLY A 175 9.25 -4.96 -21.68
C GLY A 175 8.01 -5.50 -20.95
N THR A 176 8.17 -6.38 -19.95
CA THR A 176 7.04 -6.95 -19.19
C THR A 176 6.37 -5.86 -18.34
N PRO A 177 5.04 -5.59 -18.50
CA PRO A 177 4.31 -4.70 -17.60
C PRO A 177 4.35 -5.17 -16.14
N VAL A 178 4.37 -4.24 -15.20
CA VAL A 178 4.39 -4.54 -13.77
C VAL A 178 3.16 -5.34 -13.33
N LEU A 179 1.98 -5.07 -13.91
CA LEU A 179 0.75 -5.83 -13.67
C LEU A 179 0.89 -7.30 -14.11
N VAL A 180 1.49 -7.55 -15.27
CA VAL A 180 1.78 -8.91 -15.76
C VAL A 180 2.75 -9.63 -14.82
N LEU A 181 3.74 -8.92 -14.28
CA LEU A 181 4.67 -9.48 -13.31
C LEU A 181 3.97 -9.88 -12.00
N ALA A 182 3.08 -9.04 -11.47
CA ALA A 182 2.30 -9.33 -10.28
C ALA A 182 1.40 -10.56 -10.49
N ALA A 183 0.72 -10.63 -11.64
CA ALA A 183 -0.14 -11.76 -11.99
C ALA A 183 0.64 -13.08 -12.13
N ARG A 184 1.83 -13.06 -12.76
CA ARG A 184 2.71 -14.24 -12.83
C ARG A 184 3.17 -14.73 -11.45
N ARG A 185 3.14 -13.89 -10.42
CA ARG A 185 3.53 -14.25 -9.05
C ARG A 185 2.35 -14.67 -8.17
N GLY A 186 1.11 -14.63 -8.69
CA GLY A 186 -0.08 -14.92 -7.91
C GLY A 186 -0.37 -13.86 -6.84
N ASP A 187 0.18 -12.65 -6.99
CA ASP A 187 0.09 -11.61 -5.96
C ASP A 187 -1.18 -10.77 -6.16
N SER A 188 -2.32 -11.29 -5.72
CA SER A 188 -3.64 -10.66 -5.88
C SER A 188 -3.71 -9.27 -5.24
N ALA A 189 -3.06 -9.08 -4.08
CA ALA A 189 -2.99 -7.78 -3.40
C ALA A 189 -2.19 -6.75 -4.21
N ALA A 190 -1.06 -7.14 -4.80
CA ALA A 190 -0.31 -6.26 -5.70
C ALA A 190 -1.10 -5.95 -6.98
N VAL A 191 -1.79 -6.94 -7.56
CA VAL A 191 -2.63 -6.76 -8.75
C VAL A 191 -3.76 -5.76 -8.46
N ASP A 192 -4.51 -5.95 -7.37
CA ASP A 192 -5.59 -5.06 -6.96
C ASP A 192 -5.11 -3.62 -6.76
N LEU A 193 -4.00 -3.44 -6.03
CA LEU A 193 -3.40 -2.12 -5.80
C LEU A 193 -2.97 -1.43 -7.10
N LEU A 194 -2.30 -2.16 -8.01
CA LEU A 194 -1.87 -1.62 -9.29
C LEU A 194 -3.07 -1.18 -10.14
N LEU A 195 -4.16 -1.96 -10.15
CA LEU A 195 -5.39 -1.61 -10.86
C LEU A 195 -6.08 -0.39 -10.26
N GLN A 196 -6.17 -0.30 -8.93
CA GLN A 196 -6.66 0.88 -8.21
C GLN A 196 -5.83 2.13 -8.53
N ALA A 197 -4.53 1.96 -8.75
CA ALA A 197 -3.62 3.03 -9.16
C ALA A 197 -3.77 3.45 -10.62
N GLY A 198 -4.55 2.73 -11.44
CA GLY A 198 -4.75 3.03 -12.87
C GLY A 198 -3.85 2.25 -13.82
N ALA A 199 -3.35 1.07 -13.42
CA ALA A 199 -2.69 0.16 -14.36
C ALA A 199 -3.66 -0.28 -15.48
N ASP A 200 -3.17 -0.34 -16.71
CA ASP A 200 -3.87 -0.90 -17.86
C ASP A 200 -4.07 -2.41 -17.65
N VAL A 201 -5.32 -2.78 -17.38
CA VAL A 201 -5.75 -4.16 -17.09
C VAL A 201 -5.38 -5.13 -18.23
N ASP A 202 -5.34 -4.64 -19.46
CA ASP A 202 -5.08 -5.43 -20.67
C ASP A 202 -3.69 -5.17 -21.26
N ALA A 203 -2.78 -4.61 -20.46
CA ALA A 203 -1.39 -4.44 -20.84
C ALA A 203 -0.76 -5.79 -21.21
N VAL A 204 -0.01 -5.79 -22.32
CA VAL A 204 0.62 -6.99 -22.87
C VAL A 204 2.13 -7.01 -22.69
N ASP A 205 2.66 -8.20 -22.46
CA ASP A 205 4.10 -8.48 -22.53
C ASP A 205 4.59 -8.65 -23.98
N ALA A 206 5.88 -8.97 -24.14
CA ALA A 206 6.52 -9.16 -25.44
C ALA A 206 5.91 -10.29 -26.29
N LYS A 207 5.14 -11.21 -25.69
CA LYS A 207 4.42 -12.29 -26.40
C LYS A 207 2.97 -11.92 -26.70
N GLY A 208 2.57 -10.67 -26.44
CA GLY A 208 1.19 -10.23 -26.56
C GLY A 208 0.28 -10.80 -25.47
N ARG A 209 0.82 -11.40 -24.38
CA ARG A 209 -0.01 -12.01 -23.32
C ARG A 209 -0.37 -10.99 -22.25
N THR A 210 -1.64 -11.00 -21.84
CA THR A 210 -2.18 -10.16 -20.76
C THR A 210 -1.94 -10.78 -19.38
N ALA A 211 -2.13 -9.98 -18.32
CA ALA A 211 -2.10 -10.47 -16.94
C ALA A 211 -3.08 -11.63 -16.71
N LEU A 212 -4.28 -11.55 -17.29
CA LEU A 212 -5.32 -12.58 -17.17
C LEU A 212 -4.87 -13.91 -17.75
N MET A 213 -4.22 -13.91 -18.93
CA MET A 213 -3.70 -15.14 -19.53
C MET A 213 -2.67 -15.84 -18.64
N HIS A 214 -1.77 -15.07 -18.03
CA HIS A 214 -0.77 -15.62 -17.10
C HIS A 214 -1.43 -16.15 -15.83
N ALA A 215 -2.41 -15.45 -15.27
CA ALA A 215 -3.13 -15.89 -14.07
C ALA A 215 -3.89 -17.20 -14.32
N VAL A 216 -4.59 -17.33 -15.46
CA VAL A 216 -5.31 -18.55 -15.84
C VAL A 216 -4.38 -19.73 -16.05
N GLU A 217 -3.30 -19.55 -16.81
CA GLU A 217 -2.31 -20.61 -17.10
C GLU A 217 -1.65 -21.14 -15.82
N ARG A 218 -1.41 -20.25 -14.86
CA ARG A 218 -0.75 -20.56 -13.58
C ARG A 218 -1.69 -20.95 -12.46
N ASP A 219 -2.99 -20.94 -12.72
CA ASP A 219 -4.02 -21.35 -11.77
C ASP A 219 -4.22 -20.39 -10.57
N GLU A 220 -3.91 -19.11 -10.79
CA GLU A 220 -3.97 -18.06 -9.76
C GLU A 220 -5.39 -17.50 -9.65
N GLN A 221 -6.28 -18.26 -9.00
CA GLN A 221 -7.72 -18.01 -8.99
C GLN A 221 -8.13 -16.64 -8.42
N ASP A 222 -7.42 -16.15 -7.40
CA ASP A 222 -7.72 -14.85 -6.80
C ASP A 222 -7.32 -13.71 -7.74
N VAL A 223 -6.19 -13.85 -8.42
CA VAL A 223 -5.76 -12.90 -9.46
C VAL A 223 -6.73 -12.92 -10.65
N VAL A 224 -7.22 -14.09 -11.06
CA VAL A 224 -8.24 -14.21 -12.12
C VAL A 224 -9.51 -13.46 -11.71
N SER A 225 -9.99 -13.65 -10.48
CA SER A 225 -11.15 -12.92 -9.96
C SER A 225 -10.92 -11.41 -9.99
N VAL A 226 -9.80 -10.92 -9.44
CA VAL A 226 -9.50 -9.48 -9.39
C VAL A 226 -9.42 -8.87 -10.80
N LEU A 227 -8.74 -9.53 -11.74
CA LEU A 227 -8.60 -9.03 -13.12
C LEU A 227 -9.93 -8.99 -13.87
N LEU A 228 -10.76 -10.03 -13.74
CA LEU A 228 -12.08 -10.06 -14.39
C LEU A 228 -13.03 -9.03 -13.79
N LEU A 229 -13.00 -8.84 -12.47
CA LEU A 229 -13.76 -7.79 -11.78
C LEU A 229 -13.32 -6.39 -12.21
N ALA A 230 -12.02 -6.21 -12.50
CA ALA A 230 -11.46 -4.97 -13.05
C ALA A 230 -11.71 -4.81 -14.57
N GLY A 231 -12.46 -5.71 -15.21
CA GLY A 231 -12.87 -5.58 -16.60
C GLY A 231 -11.84 -6.07 -17.63
N ALA A 232 -10.93 -6.97 -17.26
CA ALA A 232 -9.99 -7.58 -18.21
C ALA A 232 -10.71 -8.22 -19.41
N ASP A 233 -10.22 -7.95 -20.62
CA ASP A 233 -10.75 -8.54 -21.83
C ASP A 233 -10.33 -10.01 -21.94
N ILE A 234 -11.30 -10.89 -21.71
CA ILE A 234 -11.11 -12.33 -21.76
C ILE A 234 -10.91 -12.87 -23.19
N ASP A 235 -11.41 -12.15 -24.19
CA ASP A 235 -11.37 -12.53 -25.59
C ASP A 235 -10.16 -11.92 -26.33
N LYS A 236 -9.35 -11.13 -25.63
CA LYS A 236 -8.07 -10.62 -26.15
C LYS A 236 -7.17 -11.78 -26.56
N VAL A 237 -6.56 -11.65 -27.75
CA VAL A 237 -5.75 -12.69 -28.38
C VAL A 237 -4.27 -12.37 -28.22
N SER A 238 -3.48 -13.36 -27.80
CA SER A 238 -2.02 -13.20 -27.68
C SER A 238 -1.32 -13.26 -29.04
N GLY A 239 0.00 -13.02 -29.06
CA GLY A 239 0.82 -13.20 -30.26
C GLY A 239 0.82 -14.64 -30.80
N ASP A 240 0.56 -15.63 -29.95
CA ASP A 240 0.44 -17.04 -30.33
C ASP A 240 -0.98 -17.42 -30.77
N GLY A 241 -1.90 -16.46 -30.88
CA GLY A 241 -3.29 -16.70 -31.30
C GLY A 241 -4.18 -17.30 -30.22
N VAL A 242 -3.78 -17.27 -28.94
CA VAL A 242 -4.53 -17.88 -27.83
C VAL A 242 -5.22 -16.84 -26.94
N THR A 243 -6.41 -17.19 -26.43
CA THR A 243 -7.17 -16.38 -25.45
C THR A 243 -7.09 -16.97 -24.04
N ALA A 244 -7.45 -16.17 -23.02
CA ALA A 244 -7.52 -16.67 -21.64
C ALA A 244 -8.54 -17.84 -21.49
N LYS A 245 -9.70 -17.78 -22.18
CA LYS A 245 -10.70 -18.88 -22.23
C LYS A 245 -10.09 -20.20 -22.71
N GLN A 246 -9.24 -20.14 -23.74
CA GLN A 246 -8.61 -21.33 -24.32
C GLN A 246 -7.57 -21.96 -23.38
N LEU A 247 -6.81 -21.12 -22.65
CA LEU A 247 -5.83 -21.57 -21.65
C LEU A 247 -6.50 -22.19 -20.41
N ALA A 248 -7.73 -21.80 -20.09
CA ALA A 248 -8.43 -22.26 -18.91
C ALA A 248 -8.75 -23.78 -18.95
N LYS A 249 -8.51 -24.45 -17.82
CA LYS A 249 -8.94 -25.84 -17.57
C LYS A 249 -10.47 -25.91 -17.41
N GLY A 250 -11.05 -27.10 -17.53
CA GLY A 250 -12.52 -27.29 -17.53
C GLY A 250 -13.24 -26.69 -16.33
N TRP A 251 -12.68 -26.78 -15.12
CA TRP A 251 -13.26 -26.20 -13.91
C TRP A 251 -13.03 -24.68 -13.80
N GLN A 252 -11.89 -24.17 -14.31
CA GLN A 252 -11.62 -22.74 -14.38
C GLN A 252 -12.58 -22.06 -15.35
N ARG A 253 -12.90 -22.68 -16.49
CA ARG A 253 -13.90 -22.17 -17.45
C ARG A 253 -15.26 -21.96 -16.80
N LYS A 254 -15.71 -22.90 -15.96
CA LYS A 254 -16.96 -22.76 -15.20
C LYS A 254 -16.90 -21.56 -14.26
N ARG A 255 -15.82 -21.42 -13.47
CA ARG A 255 -15.63 -20.28 -12.57
C ARG A 255 -15.58 -18.95 -13.30
N ILE A 256 -14.89 -18.89 -14.44
CA ILE A 256 -14.82 -17.71 -15.29
C ILE A 256 -16.19 -17.35 -15.89
N GLN A 257 -16.96 -18.33 -16.35
CA GLN A 257 -18.34 -18.11 -16.83
C GLN A 257 -19.24 -17.54 -15.74
N ILE A 258 -19.13 -18.08 -14.52
CA ILE A 258 -19.82 -17.58 -13.33
C ILE A 258 -19.43 -16.11 -13.08
N LEU A 259 -18.13 -15.79 -13.08
CA LEU A 259 -17.64 -14.42 -12.85
C LEU A 259 -18.05 -13.43 -13.95
N LEU A 260 -18.21 -13.88 -15.20
CA LEU A 260 -18.63 -13.03 -16.31
C LEU A 260 -20.16 -12.86 -16.42
N GLY A 261 -20.93 -13.57 -15.60
CA GLY A 261 -22.39 -13.59 -15.68
C GLY A 261 -22.92 -14.27 -16.95
N GLU A 262 -22.11 -15.08 -17.63
CA GLU A 262 -22.50 -15.84 -18.81
C GLU A 262 -23.36 -17.04 -18.37
N ARG A 263 -24.69 -16.88 -18.46
CA ARG A 263 -25.71 -17.88 -18.10
C ARG A 263 -25.37 -19.29 -18.62
N VAL A 264 -25.22 -20.25 -17.70
CA VAL A 264 -25.46 -21.67 -18.00
C VAL A 264 -26.96 -21.88 -17.89
N VAL A 265 -27.60 -22.14 -19.03
CA VAL A 265 -29.01 -22.54 -19.07
C VAL A 265 -29.12 -23.95 -18.49
N GLY A 266 -29.66 -24.04 -17.28
CA GLY A 266 -30.08 -25.31 -16.67
C GLY A 266 -29.54 -25.53 -15.25
N LEU A 267 -30.47 -25.49 -14.30
CA LEU A 267 -30.40 -25.86 -12.87
C LEU A 267 -30.15 -24.69 -11.92
N ASP A 268 -31.31 -24.19 -11.44
CA ASP A 268 -31.61 -23.44 -10.22
C ASP A 268 -31.07 -22.00 -10.06
N ASP A 269 -32.03 -21.11 -9.83
CA ASP A 269 -31.98 -19.66 -9.93
C ASP A 269 -31.04 -18.98 -8.92
N VAL A 270 -29.88 -18.48 -9.38
CA VAL A 270 -29.21 -17.31 -8.77
C VAL A 270 -28.51 -16.47 -9.85
N PRO A 271 -29.00 -15.26 -10.16
CA PRO A 271 -28.23 -14.27 -10.92
C PRO A 271 -27.12 -13.68 -10.02
N ILE A 272 -25.87 -13.70 -10.49
CA ILE A 272 -24.76 -13.00 -9.82
C ILE A 272 -24.66 -11.59 -10.41
N PRO A 273 -24.87 -10.52 -9.61
CA PRO A 273 -24.73 -9.15 -10.07
C PRO A 273 -23.28 -8.76 -10.34
N ARG A 274 -23.07 -8.00 -11.42
CA ARG A 274 -21.85 -7.25 -11.72
C ARG A 274 -21.76 -6.02 -10.80
N SER A 275 -20.89 -6.05 -9.81
CA SER A 275 -20.40 -4.89 -9.04
C SER A 275 -19.30 -5.44 -8.10
N VAL A 276 -18.07 -4.93 -8.00
CA VAL A 276 -17.62 -3.58 -7.61
C VAL A 276 -16.15 -3.42 -8.07
N MET A 277 -15.72 -2.33 -8.70
CA MET A 277 -14.99 -1.20 -8.07
C MET A 277 -14.66 -0.11 -9.11
N GLY A 278 -14.63 1.16 -8.68
CA GLY A 278 -13.84 2.21 -9.33
C GLY A 278 -14.62 3.41 -9.92
N ILE A 279 -14.81 4.43 -9.09
CA ILE A 279 -15.03 5.86 -9.38
C ILE A 279 -15.44 6.20 -10.83
N ARG A 280 -16.76 6.34 -11.02
CA ARG A 280 -17.32 7.47 -11.77
C ARG A 280 -18.25 8.22 -10.84
N SER A 281 -18.14 9.55 -10.81
CA SER A 281 -19.17 10.37 -10.19
C SER A 281 -20.51 10.06 -10.85
N THR A 282 -21.43 9.44 -10.12
CA THR A 282 -22.86 9.82 -9.94
C THR A 282 -23.62 8.62 -9.37
N GLY A 283 -23.95 8.67 -8.07
CA GLY A 283 -25.01 7.91 -7.37
C GLY A 283 -25.15 6.41 -7.66
N TYR A 284 -24.84 5.57 -6.67
CA TYR A 284 -25.30 4.18 -6.64
C TYR A 284 -26.77 4.12 -6.24
N ARG A 285 -27.48 3.04 -6.58
CA ARG A 285 -28.85 2.83 -6.11
C ARG A 285 -28.98 1.55 -5.31
N LEU A 286 -29.34 1.67 -4.04
CA LEU A 286 -29.73 0.54 -3.20
C LEU A 286 -31.18 0.16 -3.48
N ALA A 287 -31.47 -1.13 -3.63
CA ALA A 287 -32.83 -1.64 -3.78
C ALA A 287 -33.16 -2.64 -2.67
N GLY A 288 -34.34 -2.55 -2.07
CA GLY A 288 -34.77 -3.48 -1.01
C GLY A 288 -36.19 -3.23 -0.51
N ASP A 289 -36.77 -4.20 0.19
CA ASP A 289 -38.00 -3.94 0.93
C ASP A 289 -37.75 -3.06 2.17
N THR A 290 -38.81 -2.55 2.80
CA THR A 290 -38.70 -1.71 4.00
C THR A 290 -37.92 -2.41 5.11
N GLY A 291 -38.09 -3.72 5.28
CA GLY A 291 -37.39 -4.50 6.30
C GLY A 291 -35.89 -4.63 6.07
N THR A 292 -35.43 -4.59 4.82
CA THR A 292 -34.01 -4.61 4.48
C THR A 292 -33.35 -3.28 4.84
N PHE A 293 -33.99 -2.16 4.45
CA PHE A 293 -33.50 -0.83 4.78
C PHE A 293 -33.46 -0.58 6.29
N GLU A 294 -34.48 -1.04 7.03
CA GLU A 294 -34.52 -1.01 8.49
C GLU A 294 -33.34 -1.77 9.11
N ARG A 295 -33.02 -2.96 8.58
CA ARG A 295 -31.90 -3.76 9.05
C ARG A 295 -30.55 -3.10 8.82
N TRP A 296 -30.30 -2.54 7.64
CA TRP A 296 -29.07 -1.79 7.37
C TRP A 296 -28.94 -0.56 8.28
N ALA A 297 -30.02 0.17 8.52
CA ALA A 297 -30.03 1.29 9.44
C ALA A 297 -29.72 0.86 10.88
N LEU A 298 -30.29 -0.26 11.33
CA LEU A 298 -30.09 -0.80 12.69
C LEU A 298 -28.64 -1.25 12.91
N VAL A 299 -28.06 -1.98 11.96
CA VAL A 299 -26.67 -2.46 12.02
C VAL A 299 -25.70 -1.29 12.04
N LEU A 300 -25.89 -0.32 11.14
CA LEU A 300 -25.03 0.87 11.10
C LEU A 300 -25.12 1.68 12.40
N GLN A 301 -26.34 1.90 12.90
CA GLN A 301 -26.55 2.59 14.17
C GLN A 301 -25.85 1.85 15.32
N HIS A 302 -26.04 0.54 15.41
CA HIS A 302 -25.46 -0.27 16.47
C HIS A 302 -23.92 -0.28 16.42
N ALA A 303 -23.32 -0.38 15.23
CA ALA A 303 -21.87 -0.34 15.07
C ALA A 303 -21.26 0.99 15.55
N VAL A 304 -21.94 2.11 15.26
CA VAL A 304 -21.51 3.45 15.72
C VAL A 304 -21.70 3.61 17.23
N GLU A 305 -22.78 3.08 17.80
CA GLU A 305 -23.06 3.14 19.24
C GLU A 305 -22.11 2.25 20.07
N ASP A 306 -21.75 1.06 19.57
CA ASP A 306 -20.88 0.10 20.26
C ASP A 306 -19.43 0.59 20.33
N LEU A 307 -18.90 1.13 19.23
CA LEU A 307 -17.55 1.71 19.18
C LEU A 307 -17.48 3.13 19.76
N GLY A 308 -18.56 3.90 19.67
CA GLY A 308 -18.55 5.33 19.97
C GLY A 308 -17.77 6.15 18.94
N SER A 309 -17.94 7.48 18.98
CA SER A 309 -17.56 8.32 17.85
C SER A 309 -16.06 8.36 17.53
N GLN A 310 -15.20 8.39 18.55
CA GLN A 310 -13.75 8.45 18.35
C GLN A 310 -13.17 7.12 17.84
N GLU A 311 -13.66 5.99 18.34
CA GLU A 311 -13.15 4.67 17.95
C GLU A 311 -13.68 4.25 16.58
N TRP A 312 -14.93 4.59 16.25
CA TRP A 312 -15.48 4.42 14.90
C TRP A 312 -14.61 5.09 13.83
N GLU A 313 -14.28 6.37 14.02
CA GLU A 313 -13.47 7.12 13.05
C GLU A 313 -12.04 6.57 12.98
N ALA A 314 -11.48 6.13 14.10
CA ALA A 314 -10.15 5.54 14.16
C ALA A 314 -10.06 4.16 13.47
N HIS A 315 -11.08 3.31 13.62
CA HIS A 315 -11.10 1.95 13.05
C HIS A 315 -11.46 1.96 11.58
N THR A 316 -12.48 2.72 11.20
CA THR A 316 -13.06 2.67 9.85
C THR A 316 -12.49 3.74 8.92
N GLY A 317 -11.92 4.80 9.47
CA GLY A 317 -11.54 6.01 8.72
C GLY A 317 -12.74 6.76 8.14
N ARG A 318 -13.97 6.48 8.59
CA ARG A 318 -15.21 7.07 8.10
C ARG A 318 -15.81 8.03 9.12
N SER A 319 -16.38 9.13 8.65
CA SER A 319 -17.00 10.15 9.52
C SER A 319 -18.24 9.59 10.23
N VAL A 320 -18.33 9.81 11.56
CA VAL A 320 -19.53 9.46 12.33
C VAL A 320 -20.74 10.29 11.87
N ASP A 321 -20.55 11.56 11.54
CA ASP A 321 -21.66 12.43 11.12
C ASP A 321 -22.29 11.92 9.82
N CYS A 322 -21.46 11.45 8.87
CA CYS A 322 -21.94 10.82 7.64
C CYS A 322 -22.63 9.47 7.91
N ALA A 323 -22.16 8.69 8.89
CA ALA A 323 -22.81 7.44 9.29
C ALA A 323 -24.18 7.69 9.91
N VAL A 324 -24.31 8.68 10.79
CA VAL A 324 -25.57 9.06 11.43
C VAL A 324 -26.56 9.60 10.40
N ASP A 325 -26.12 10.43 9.46
CA ASP A 325 -27.00 10.89 8.38
C ASP A 325 -27.46 9.71 7.51
N LEU A 326 -26.56 8.78 7.13
CA LEU A 326 -26.93 7.62 6.36
C LEU A 326 -27.97 6.73 7.07
N VAL A 327 -27.89 6.55 8.39
CA VAL A 327 -28.93 5.84 9.17
C VAL A 327 -30.31 6.48 8.98
N ARG A 328 -30.39 7.82 9.06
CA ARG A 328 -31.63 8.57 8.83
C ARG A 328 -32.12 8.37 7.39
N ARG A 329 -31.22 8.51 6.42
CA ARG A 329 -31.54 8.34 4.99
C ARG A 329 -32.05 6.95 4.67
N LEU A 330 -31.46 5.89 5.23
CA LEU A 330 -31.91 4.51 5.05
C LEU A 330 -33.33 4.28 5.58
N ARG A 331 -33.74 4.97 6.67
CA ARG A 331 -35.10 4.84 7.22
C ARG A 331 -36.14 5.65 6.45
N ASP A 332 -35.80 6.89 6.11
CA ASP A 332 -36.80 7.88 5.73
C ASP A 332 -36.89 8.13 4.22
N GLU A 333 -35.78 7.95 3.50
CA GLU A 333 -35.65 8.36 2.10
C GLU A 333 -35.89 7.27 1.04
N PRO A 334 -35.99 5.94 1.32
CA PRO A 334 -36.27 4.96 0.27
C PRO A 334 -37.61 5.23 -0.43
N GLN A 335 -37.58 5.38 -1.75
CA GLN A 335 -38.75 5.68 -2.56
C GLN A 335 -39.38 4.40 -3.12
N PRO A 336 -40.71 4.27 -3.14
CA PRO A 336 -41.37 3.12 -3.76
C PRO A 336 -41.16 3.11 -5.28
N VAL A 337 -40.85 1.93 -5.84
CA VAL A 337 -40.74 1.75 -7.29
C VAL A 337 -42.10 1.41 -7.90
N SER A 338 -42.47 2.07 -9.00
CA SER A 338 -43.76 1.83 -9.67
C SER A 338 -43.92 0.35 -10.07
N ASN A 339 -45.03 -0.27 -9.65
CA ASN A 339 -45.36 -1.68 -9.89
C ASN A 339 -44.41 -2.72 -9.26
N ALA A 340 -43.68 -2.36 -8.19
CA ALA A 340 -42.86 -3.31 -7.44
C ALA A 340 -43.12 -3.22 -5.92
N SER A 341 -42.85 -4.31 -5.20
CA SER A 341 -42.98 -4.37 -3.73
C SER A 341 -41.74 -3.88 -2.98
N TRP A 342 -40.72 -3.39 -3.68
CA TRP A 342 -39.46 -2.90 -3.13
C TRP A 342 -39.28 -1.40 -3.35
N ARG A 343 -38.36 -0.82 -2.58
CA ARG A 343 -38.00 0.59 -2.55
C ARG A 343 -36.57 0.77 -3.05
N GLU A 344 -36.25 1.98 -3.48
CA GLU A 344 -34.91 2.34 -3.94
C GLU A 344 -34.41 3.62 -3.25
N LEU A 345 -33.11 3.69 -2.97
CA LEU A 345 -32.45 4.85 -2.38
C LEU A 345 -31.16 5.14 -3.15
N ASP A 346 -31.01 6.36 -3.65
CA ASP A 346 -29.75 6.81 -4.25
C ASP A 346 -28.73 7.11 -3.14
N VAL A 347 -27.57 6.46 -3.20
CA VAL A 347 -26.49 6.59 -2.21
C VAL A 347 -25.16 6.89 -2.89
N THR A 348 -24.25 7.51 -2.15
CA THR A 348 -22.90 7.80 -2.62
C THR A 348 -21.94 6.62 -2.41
N ALA A 349 -20.78 6.68 -3.05
CA ALA A 349 -19.70 5.71 -2.83
C ALA A 349 -19.26 5.66 -1.36
N ASP A 350 -19.23 6.84 -0.72
CA ASP A 350 -18.81 6.97 0.66
C ASP A 350 -19.84 6.35 1.61
N GLU A 351 -21.13 6.54 1.34
CA GLU A 351 -22.22 5.92 2.10
C GLU A 351 -22.23 4.40 2.00
N ILE A 352 -21.98 3.84 0.81
CA ILE A 352 -21.79 2.39 0.68
C ILE A 352 -20.60 1.94 1.51
N SER A 353 -19.47 2.66 1.44
CA SER A 353 -18.30 2.27 2.21
C SER A 353 -18.52 2.38 3.72
N ILE A 354 -19.32 3.32 4.19
CA ILE A 354 -19.73 3.47 5.59
C ILE A 354 -20.55 2.24 6.03
N LEU A 355 -21.55 1.84 5.24
CA LEU A 355 -22.39 0.70 5.56
C LEU A 355 -21.61 -0.62 5.51
N THR A 356 -20.71 -0.77 4.54
CA THR A 356 -19.77 -1.91 4.47
C THR A 356 -18.86 -1.98 5.69
N ALA A 357 -18.31 -0.84 6.14
CA ALA A 357 -17.44 -0.79 7.31
C ALA A 357 -18.20 -1.24 8.58
N ALA A 358 -19.44 -0.78 8.77
CA ALA A 358 -20.27 -1.21 9.91
C ALA A 358 -20.49 -2.72 9.94
N LEU A 359 -20.80 -3.32 8.79
CA LEU A 359 -21.05 -4.76 8.68
C LEU A 359 -19.79 -5.58 9.01
N LEU A 360 -18.61 -5.12 8.55
CA LEU A 360 -17.34 -5.80 8.83
C LEU A 360 -16.91 -5.64 10.29
N GLU A 361 -17.08 -4.45 10.88
CA GLU A 361 -16.80 -4.23 12.31
C GLU A 361 -17.69 -5.12 13.18
N LEU A 362 -18.97 -5.27 12.87
CA LEU A 362 -19.85 -6.15 13.65
C LEU A 362 -19.59 -7.64 13.40
N ALA A 363 -19.19 -8.03 12.19
CA ALA A 363 -18.83 -9.41 11.89
C ALA A 363 -17.54 -9.86 12.59
N TYR A 364 -16.53 -8.99 12.69
CA TYR A 364 -15.17 -9.39 13.09
C TYR A 364 -14.57 -8.58 14.25
N GLY A 365 -14.96 -7.32 14.42
CA GLY A 365 -14.36 -6.37 15.36
C GLY A 365 -15.08 -6.28 16.71
N SER A 366 -16.41 -6.42 16.75
CA SER A 366 -17.18 -6.24 17.98
C SER A 366 -17.24 -7.52 18.85
N PRO A 367 -16.83 -7.44 20.13
CA PRO A 367 -17.05 -8.50 21.13
C PRO A 367 -18.46 -8.44 21.74
N GLY A 368 -19.26 -7.42 21.42
CA GLY A 368 -20.58 -7.14 21.98
C GLY A 368 -21.71 -8.02 21.43
N ALA A 369 -22.91 -7.84 21.98
CA ALA A 369 -24.12 -8.51 21.51
C ALA A 369 -24.65 -7.81 20.26
N LEU A 370 -24.81 -8.57 19.18
CA LEU A 370 -25.33 -8.09 17.90
C LEU A 370 -26.78 -7.59 17.99
N PRO A 371 -27.21 -6.70 17.09
CA PRO A 371 -28.57 -6.16 17.11
C PRO A 371 -29.60 -7.27 16.82
N ILE A 372 -30.63 -7.32 17.68
CA ILE A 372 -31.87 -8.15 17.60
C ILE A 372 -31.70 -9.50 16.88
N GLY A 373 -31.09 -10.47 17.56
CA GLY A 373 -31.13 -11.88 17.15
C GLY A 373 -30.25 -12.25 15.96
N ASP A 374 -29.56 -11.28 15.35
CA ASP A 374 -28.62 -11.53 14.27
C ASP A 374 -27.36 -12.24 14.80
N SER A 375 -27.01 -13.34 14.15
CA SER A 375 -25.73 -14.03 14.28
C SER A 375 -24.66 -13.35 13.42
N ARG A 376 -23.38 -13.61 13.71
CA ARG A 376 -22.28 -13.10 12.85
C ARG A 376 -22.40 -13.57 11.41
N ASP A 377 -22.96 -14.76 11.20
CA ASP A 377 -23.22 -15.31 9.87
C ASP A 377 -24.31 -14.50 9.15
N GLU A 378 -25.37 -14.06 9.84
CA GLU A 378 -26.41 -13.20 9.26
C GLU A 378 -25.89 -11.79 8.92
N ILE A 379 -24.95 -11.25 9.71
CA ILE A 379 -24.26 -9.99 9.38
C ILE A 379 -23.38 -10.14 8.13
N LEU A 380 -22.72 -11.29 7.97
CA LEU A 380 -21.95 -11.60 6.76
C LEU A 380 -22.85 -11.80 5.55
N ASP A 381 -23.98 -12.49 5.70
CA ASP A 381 -25.00 -12.63 4.65
C ASP A 381 -25.53 -11.26 4.22
N MET A 382 -25.71 -10.33 5.18
CA MET A 382 -26.09 -8.94 4.89
C MET A 382 -25.01 -8.15 4.16
N HIS A 383 -23.74 -8.39 4.46
CA HIS A 383 -22.61 -7.81 3.72
C HIS A 383 -22.58 -8.31 2.27
N GLU A 384 -22.81 -9.60 2.05
CA GLU A 384 -22.92 -10.18 0.72
C GLU A 384 -24.18 -9.69 -0.02
N GLU A 385 -25.31 -9.55 0.67
CA GLU A 385 -26.57 -9.01 0.13
C GLU A 385 -26.44 -7.53 -0.26
N LEU A 386 -25.73 -6.73 0.54
CA LEU A 386 -25.44 -5.33 0.21
C LEU A 386 -24.68 -5.25 -1.12
N GLY A 387 -23.65 -6.08 -1.31
CA GLY A 387 -22.93 -6.20 -2.57
C GLY A 387 -23.83 -6.55 -3.76
N ARG A 388 -24.85 -7.39 -3.54
CA ARG A 388 -25.84 -7.81 -4.55
C ARG A 388 -26.90 -6.76 -4.88
N ARG A 389 -27.15 -5.80 -3.99
CA ARG A 389 -28.25 -4.81 -4.08
C ARG A 389 -27.83 -3.42 -4.54
N ILE A 390 -26.56 -3.21 -4.81
CA ILE A 390 -26.01 -2.00 -5.42
C ILE A 390 -26.22 -2.08 -6.94
N LYS A 391 -27.02 -1.17 -7.49
CA LYS A 391 -27.20 -0.98 -8.94
C LYS A 391 -26.43 0.23 -9.46
#